data_AF-A0A451B4L2-F1
#
_entry.id   AF-A0A451B4L2-F1
#
_cell.length_a   1.000
_cell.length_b   1.000
_cell.length_c   1.000
_cell.angle_alpha   90.00
_cell.angle_beta   90.00
_cell.angle_gamma   90.00
#
_symmetry.space_group_name_H-M   'P 1'
#
loop_
_entity.id
_entity.type
_entity.pdbx_description
1 polymer ?
#
loop_
_entity_poly.entity_id
_entity_poly.type
_entity_poly.pdbx_seq_one_letter_code
_entity_poly.pdbx_strand_id
1 'polypeptide(L)' 'MGSKRISNGKTKGHGNTKNGNKYLACAYMEAANFAVRYDPRIKALLPEKEV' A
#
# COMPACT_ATOMS: atom_id res chain seq x y z
N MET A 1 25.62 -20.89 15.43
CA MET A 1 26.19 -19.77 14.66
C MET A 1 25.12 -19.22 13.72
N GLY A 2 24.56 -18.04 14.00
CA GLY A 2 23.51 -17.42 13.17
C GLY A 2 24.06 -16.26 12.35
N SER A 3 23.87 -16.30 11.02
CA SER A 3 24.33 -15.23 10.12
C SER A 3 23.49 -13.96 10.33
N LYS A 4 24.12 -12.87 10.77
CA LYS A 4 23.48 -11.54 10.81
C LYS A 4 23.35 -11.03 9.37
N ARG A 5 22.13 -11.06 8.80
CA ARG A 5 21.85 -10.46 7.48
C ARG A 5 21.80 -8.94 7.63
N ILE A 6 22.96 -8.28 7.53
CA ILE A 6 23.07 -6.82 7.56
C ILE A 6 23.35 -6.33 6.14
N SER A 7 22.66 -5.28 5.70
CA SER A 7 22.97 -4.56 4.46
C SER A 7 22.81 -3.07 4.66
N ASN A 8 23.73 -2.27 4.14
CA ASN A 8 23.73 -0.81 4.30
C ASN A 8 23.60 -0.36 5.78
N GLY A 9 24.37 -1.02 6.67
CA GLY A 9 24.33 -0.74 8.11
C GLY A 9 23.03 -1.12 8.83
N LYS A 10 22.03 -1.66 8.13
CA LYS A 10 20.71 -2.01 8.68
C LYS A 10 20.53 -3.52 8.73
N THR A 11 20.01 -4.02 9.86
CA THR A 11 19.65 -5.43 10.03
C THR A 11 18.43 -5.76 9.17
N LYS A 12 18.57 -6.63 8.17
CA LYS A 12 17.45 -7.14 7.38
C LYS A 12 16.59 -8.07 8.26
N GLY A 13 15.27 -7.97 8.13
CA GLY A 13 14.32 -8.85 8.81
C GLY A 13 13.92 -8.43 10.23
N HIS A 14 14.47 -7.33 10.76
CA HIS A 14 14.00 -6.70 12.00
C HIS A 14 13.23 -5.43 11.63
N GLY A 15 11.88 -5.47 11.68
CA GLY A 15 11.01 -4.31 11.43
C GLY A 15 9.84 -4.58 10.48
N ASN A 16 9.96 -5.54 9.55
CA ASN A 16 8.88 -5.94 8.63
C ASN A 16 8.24 -7.29 8.99
N THR A 17 8.52 -7.86 10.17
CA THR A 17 8.17 -9.23 10.54
C THR A 17 6.68 -9.45 10.79
N LYS A 18 5.93 -8.38 11.07
CA LYS A 18 4.47 -8.43 11.23
C LYS A 18 3.84 -7.29 10.45
N ASN A 19 3.78 -7.50 9.14
CA ASN A 19 2.98 -6.75 8.17
C ASN A 19 3.43 -5.30 7.97
N GLY A 20 3.72 -4.94 6.71
CA GLY A 20 3.86 -3.54 6.32
C GLY A 20 2.63 -2.78 6.82
N ASN A 21 2.87 -1.58 7.37
CA ASN A 21 1.90 -0.69 8.01
C ASN A 21 0.43 -1.12 7.86
N LYS A 22 -0.16 -1.67 8.92
CA LYS A 22 -1.53 -2.22 8.96
C LYS A 22 -2.58 -1.28 8.36
N TYR A 23 -2.37 0.02 8.47
CA TYR A 23 -3.30 1.04 8.02
C TYR A 23 -3.08 1.48 6.58
N LEU A 24 -1.92 1.15 6.00
CA LEU A 24 -1.54 1.63 4.67
C LEU A 24 -2.47 1.06 3.59
N ALA A 25 -2.76 -0.24 3.65
CA ALA A 25 -3.70 -0.87 2.71
C ALA A 25 -5.12 -0.28 2.82
N CYS A 26 -5.61 -0.07 4.04
CA CYS A 26 -6.91 0.55 4.28
C CYS A 26 -6.95 2.00 3.75
N ALA A 27 -5.92 2.79 4.06
CA ALA A 27 -5.80 4.17 3.59
C ALA A 27 -5.77 4.28 2.06
N TYR A 28 -5.08 3.37 1.37
CA TYR A 28 -5.10 3.35 -0.11
C TYR A 28 -6.48 2.96 -0.66
N MET A 29 -7.18 2.00 -0.03
CA MET A 29 -8.54 1.65 -0.45
C MET A 29 -9.53 2.79 -0.22
N GLU A 30 -9.44 3.49 0.91
CA GLU A 30 -10.28 4.65 1.20
C GLU A 30 -9.99 5.79 0.21
N ALA A 31 -8.72 6.11 -0.02
CA ALA A 31 -8.32 7.13 -0.99
C ALA A 31 -8.81 6.80 -2.41
N ALA A 32 -8.73 5.54 -2.85
CA ALA A 32 -9.25 5.12 -4.14
C ALA A 32 -10.78 5.29 -4.24
N ASN A 33 -11.52 4.92 -3.19
CA ASN A 33 -12.97 5.12 -3.15
C ASN A 33 -13.36 6.61 -3.23
N PHE A 34 -12.61 7.48 -2.55
CA PHE A 34 -12.83 8.93 -2.63
C PHE A 34 -12.46 9.49 -4.01
N ALA A 35 -11.36 9.03 -4.60
CA ALA A 35 -10.90 9.48 -5.90
C ALA A 35 -11.92 9.17 -7.02
N VAL A 36 -12.54 7.99 -7.00
CA VAL A 36 -13.59 7.63 -7.98
C VAL A 36 -14.81 8.55 -7.89
N ARG A 37 -15.16 9.03 -6.69
CA ARG A 37 -16.33 9.90 -6.47
C ARG A 37 -16.05 11.36 -6.80
N TYR A 38 -14.88 11.86 -6.43
CA TYR A 38 -14.60 13.30 -6.38
C TYR A 38 -13.55 13.78 -7.39
N ASP A 39 -12.67 12.93 -7.90
CA ASP A 39 -11.72 13.33 -8.94
C ASP A 39 -12.32 13.05 -10.34
N PRO A 40 -12.62 14.11 -11.12
CA PRO A 40 -13.27 13.94 -12.43
C PRO A 40 -12.36 13.25 -13.45
N ARG A 41 -11.03 13.29 -13.28
CA ARG A 41 -10.09 12.61 -14.20
C ARG A 41 -10.11 11.10 -13.95
N ILE A 42 -10.09 10.68 -12.69
CA ILE A 42 -10.20 9.27 -12.30
C ILE A 42 -11.57 8.72 -12.71
N LYS A 43 -12.65 9.49 -12.53
CA LYS A 43 -14.00 9.10 -12.96
C LYS A 43 -14.13 8.93 -14.47
N ALA A 44 -13.44 9.73 -15.27
CA ALA A 44 -13.43 9.57 -16.73
C ALA A 44 -12.61 8.35 -17.21
N LEU A 45 -11.57 7.96 -16.45
CA LEU A 45 -10.70 6.83 -16.77
C LEU A 45 -11.29 5.47 -16.39
N LEU A 46 -12.12 5.42 -15.34
CA LEU A 46 -12.84 4.23 -14.94
C LEU A 46 -14.28 4.30 -15.49
N PRO A 47 -14.61 3.60 -16.59
CA PRO A 47 -16.00 3.48 -17.00
C PRO A 47 -16.78 2.76 -15.91
N GLU A 48 -18.02 3.19 -15.67
CA GLU A 48 -18.94 2.42 -14.85
C GLU A 48 -19.01 1.02 -15.43
N LYS A 49 -18.69 0.02 -14.62
CA LYS A 49 -18.79 -1.36 -15.05
C LYS A 49 -20.27 -1.67 -15.17
N GLU A 50 -20.73 -1.87 -16.40
CA GLU A 50 -22.04 -2.45 -16.68
C GLU A 50 -22.10 -3.80 -15.95
N VAL A 51 -23.07 -3.93 -15.05
CA VAL A 51 -23.38 -5.15 -14.29
C VAL A 51 -24.52 -5.87 -14.97
#